data_AF-A0A8C9FSL6-F1
#
_entry.id   AF-A0A8C9FSL6-F1
#
_cell.length_a   1.000
_cell.length_b   1.000
_cell.length_c   1.000
_cell.angle_alpha   90.00
_cell.angle_beta   90.00
_cell.angle_gamma   90.00
#
_symmetry.space_group_name_H-M   'P 1'
#
loop_
_entity.id
_entity.type
_entity.pdbx_description
1 polymer ?
#
loop_
_entity_poly.entity_id
_entity_poly.type
_entity_poly.pdbx_seq_one_letter_code
_entity_poly.pdbx_strand_id
1 'polypeptide(L)'
;MAQHGPSVTLSLTLPITCHICLGKVRHPVICVNNHVFCSICIEVWLKNNNQCPACRIPITPENPCKEIIGGTSESDPTFSPTVRKHLRKTRLELLHKEYEDEIESLQKEVEELRDRNLSLQTQLKSLLDPTVPALCCPNEETSQSADEASTSGPETPEEWSKKLKAANDICEKVIDNVEKLKEANKKLSMENNSLLRENLRLKAEVDSRSPQKYVNILKS
;
A
#
# COMPACT_ATOMS: atom_id res chain seq x y z
N MET A 1 -29.67 25.75 -19.22
CA MET A 1 -28.57 24.83 -19.60
C MET A 1 -27.45 25.03 -18.59
N ALA A 2 -27.42 24.23 -17.52
CA ALA A 2 -26.36 24.32 -16.51
C ALA A 2 -25.22 23.40 -16.95
N GLN A 3 -24.09 23.99 -17.34
CA GLN A 3 -22.89 23.25 -17.69
C GLN A 3 -22.30 22.67 -16.39
N HIS A 4 -22.51 21.38 -16.15
CA HIS A 4 -21.79 20.65 -15.12
C HIS A 4 -20.36 20.45 -15.59
N GLY A 5 -19.43 21.23 -15.04
CA GLY A 5 -18.00 21.00 -15.22
C GLY A 5 -17.56 19.65 -14.64
N PRO A 6 -16.36 19.16 -14.99
CA PRO A 6 -15.85 17.90 -14.49
C PRO A 6 -15.85 17.88 -12.96
N SER A 7 -16.58 16.92 -12.39
CA SER A 7 -16.64 16.69 -10.94
C SER A 7 -15.31 16.08 -10.48
N VAL A 8 -14.34 16.93 -10.17
CA VAL A 8 -13.07 16.51 -9.57
C VAL A 8 -13.33 16.08 -8.13
N THR A 9 -13.30 14.77 -7.87
CA THR A 9 -13.41 14.22 -6.52
C THR A 9 -12.04 14.23 -5.85
N LEU A 10 -11.79 15.21 -4.97
CA LEU A 10 -10.60 15.24 -4.12
C LEU A 10 -10.88 14.45 -2.84
N SER A 11 -10.27 13.26 -2.72
CA SER A 11 -10.30 12.47 -1.48
C SER A 11 -9.13 12.87 -0.59
N LEU A 12 -9.41 13.48 0.57
CA LEU A 12 -8.40 13.84 1.55
C LEU A 12 -8.55 12.93 2.79
N THR A 13 -7.48 12.22 3.13
CA THR A 13 -7.42 11.23 4.22
C THR A 13 -6.82 11.79 5.52
N LEU A 14 -6.18 12.97 5.47
CA LEU A 14 -5.60 13.66 6.63
C LEU A 14 -6.41 14.89 7.06
N PRO A 15 -6.35 15.32 8.34
CA PRO A 15 -6.99 16.53 8.79
C PRO A 15 -6.41 17.75 8.09
N ILE A 16 -7.26 18.46 7.34
CA ILE A 16 -6.87 19.66 6.60
C ILE A 16 -6.56 20.79 7.58
N THR A 17 -5.34 21.34 7.50
CA THR A 17 -4.90 22.52 8.26
C THR A 17 -4.93 23.78 7.39
N CYS A 18 -5.33 24.90 7.98
CA CYS A 18 -5.35 26.18 7.28
C CYS A 18 -3.95 26.78 7.25
N HIS A 19 -3.44 27.15 6.08
CA HIS A 19 -2.11 27.76 5.95
C HIS A 19 -2.00 29.19 6.52
N ILE A 20 -3.13 29.81 6.92
CA ILE A 20 -3.16 31.15 7.52
C ILE A 20 -3.22 31.06 9.05
N CYS A 21 -4.20 30.36 9.61
CA CYS A 21 -4.36 30.26 11.06
C CYS A 21 -3.64 29.04 11.68
N LEU A 22 -3.07 28.17 10.85
CA LEU A 22 -2.38 26.92 11.22
C LEU A 22 -3.24 25.92 12.01
N GLY A 23 -4.54 26.20 12.18
CA GLY A 23 -5.50 25.33 12.87
C GLY A 23 -6.32 24.47 11.91
N LYS A 24 -7.27 23.70 12.49
CA LYS A 24 -8.29 22.95 11.75
C LYS A 24 -9.08 23.90 10.85
N VAL A 25 -9.21 23.56 9.57
CA VAL A 25 -9.96 24.40 8.62
C VAL A 25 -11.45 24.43 8.95
N ARG A 26 -12.02 25.64 8.95
CA ARG A 26 -13.47 25.91 9.06
C ARG A 26 -13.98 26.47 7.75
N HIS A 27 -15.03 25.88 7.18
CA HIS A 27 -15.56 26.24 5.85
C HIS A 27 -14.44 26.25 4.80
N PRO A 28 -13.92 25.05 4.47
CA PRO A 28 -12.73 24.94 3.63
C PRO A 28 -12.98 25.49 2.23
N VAL A 29 -12.06 26.35 1.82
CA VAL A 29 -11.95 26.87 0.45
C VAL A 29 -10.60 26.51 -0.12
N ILE A 30 -10.58 26.24 -1.41
CA ILE A 30 -9.41 25.77 -2.14
C ILE A 30 -9.05 26.76 -3.24
N CYS A 31 -7.77 27.13 -3.32
CA CYS A 31 -7.27 27.89 -4.47
C CYS A 31 -7.04 26.95 -5.66
N VAL A 32 -6.70 27.50 -6.82
CA VAL A 32 -6.50 26.68 -8.04
C VAL A 32 -5.29 25.77 -8.04
N ASN A 33 -4.36 25.98 -7.12
CA ASN A 33 -3.25 25.06 -6.87
C ASN A 33 -3.50 24.19 -5.64
N ASN A 34 -4.77 23.96 -5.32
CA ASN A 34 -5.20 23.01 -4.31
C ASN A 34 -4.80 23.31 -2.85
N HIS A 35 -4.36 24.54 -2.55
CA HIS A 35 -4.10 24.95 -1.16
C HIS A 35 -5.41 25.27 -0.44
N VAL A 36 -5.55 24.78 0.79
CA VAL A 36 -6.78 24.89 1.56
C VAL A 36 -6.66 25.91 2.70
N PHE A 37 -7.73 26.69 2.88
CA PHE A 37 -7.84 27.74 3.89
C PHE A 37 -9.24 27.73 4.52
N CYS A 38 -9.38 28.35 5.69
CA CYS A 38 -10.72 28.75 6.15
C CYS A 38 -11.25 29.86 5.26
N SER A 39 -12.53 29.84 4.90
CA SER A 39 -13.18 30.90 4.11
C SER A 39 -12.89 32.29 4.68
N ILE A 40 -13.13 32.49 5.98
CA ILE A 40 -12.88 33.77 6.68
C ILE A 40 -11.39 34.16 6.64
N CYS A 41 -10.48 33.20 6.82
CA CYS A 41 -9.06 33.50 6.84
C CYS A 41 -8.58 34.01 5.50
N ILE A 42 -8.98 33.36 4.40
CA ILE A 42 -8.57 33.80 3.07
C ILE A 42 -9.27 35.10 2.66
N GLU A 43 -10.52 35.34 3.05
CA GLU A 43 -11.20 36.62 2.81
C GLU A 43 -10.46 37.79 3.46
N VAL A 44 -10.04 37.64 4.72
CA VAL A 44 -9.27 38.68 5.43
C VAL A 44 -7.94 38.95 4.73
N TRP A 45 -7.25 37.89 4.29
CA TRP A 45 -5.99 38.01 3.56
C TRP A 45 -6.17 38.76 2.22
N LEU A 46 -7.20 38.39 1.46
CA LEU A 46 -7.47 38.92 0.12
C LEU A 46 -7.84 40.41 0.10
N LYS A 47 -8.20 41.00 1.25
CA LYS A 47 -8.42 42.45 1.37
C LYS A 47 -7.15 43.26 1.11
N ASN A 48 -5.99 42.72 1.48
CA ASN A 48 -4.71 43.43 1.43
C ASN A 48 -3.71 42.80 0.45
N ASN A 49 -3.93 41.55 0.04
CA ASN A 49 -3.03 40.79 -0.83
C ASN A 49 -3.84 39.92 -1.80
N ASN A 50 -3.71 40.12 -3.10
CA ASN A 50 -4.42 39.34 -4.12
C ASN A 50 -3.71 38.03 -4.51
N GLN A 51 -2.84 37.48 -3.65
CA GLN A 51 -2.03 36.29 -3.94
C GLN A 51 -2.30 35.20 -2.91
N CYS A 52 -2.19 33.94 -3.32
CA CYS A 52 -2.28 32.80 -2.40
C CYS A 52 -1.19 32.88 -1.31
N PRO A 53 -1.52 32.73 -0.01
CA PRO A 53 -0.53 32.74 1.07
C PRO A 53 0.55 31.66 0.96
N ALA A 54 0.22 30.52 0.33
CA ALA A 54 1.12 29.37 0.22
C ALA A 54 2.00 29.44 -1.03
N CYS A 55 1.38 29.56 -2.21
CA CYS A 55 2.10 29.50 -3.49
C CYS A 55 2.28 30.85 -4.19
N ARG A 56 1.78 31.95 -3.62
CA ARG A 56 1.87 33.32 -4.16
C ARG A 56 1.22 33.54 -5.54
N ILE A 57 0.50 32.55 -6.06
CA ILE A 57 -0.22 32.68 -7.33
C ILE A 57 -1.40 33.64 -7.17
N PRO A 58 -1.65 34.56 -8.12
CA PRO A 58 -2.75 35.51 -8.04
C PRO A 58 -4.12 34.84 -7.93
N ILE A 59 -4.96 35.37 -7.04
CA ILE A 59 -6.37 35.00 -6.88
C ILE A 59 -7.18 36.16 -7.47
N THR A 60 -7.87 35.89 -8.59
CA THR A 60 -8.65 36.89 -9.34
C THR A 60 -10.11 36.44 -9.49
N PRO A 61 -11.03 37.31 -9.95
CA PRO A 61 -12.43 36.91 -10.18
C PRO A 61 -12.60 35.78 -11.20
N GLU A 62 -11.70 35.68 -12.18
CA GLU A 62 -11.65 34.60 -13.17
C GLU A 62 -11.13 33.29 -12.55
N ASN A 63 -10.42 33.41 -11.43
CA ASN A 63 -9.70 32.35 -10.76
C ASN A 63 -9.92 32.37 -9.23
N PRO A 64 -11.18 32.29 -8.75
CA PRO A 64 -11.50 32.49 -7.33
C PRO A 64 -11.17 31.24 -6.51
N CYS A 65 -11.02 31.42 -5.20
CA CYS A 65 -11.07 30.31 -4.26
C CYS A 65 -12.46 29.68 -4.29
N LYS A 66 -12.54 28.35 -4.37
CA LYS A 66 -13.80 27.59 -4.46
C LYS A 66 -14.09 26.88 -3.14
N GLU A 67 -15.34 26.83 -2.74
CA GLU A 67 -15.75 26.05 -1.58
C GLU A 67 -15.59 24.55 -1.84
N ILE A 68 -15.09 23.81 -0.85
CA ILE A 68 -15.03 22.35 -0.91
C ILE A 68 -16.39 21.80 -0.48
N ILE A 69 -17.15 21.26 -1.44
CA ILE A 69 -18.44 20.60 -1.19
C ILE A 69 -18.21 19.39 -0.28
N GLY A 70 -18.88 19.37 0.88
CA GLY A 70 -18.73 18.31 1.88
C GLY A 70 -17.57 18.51 2.87
N GLY A 71 -16.89 19.65 2.83
CA GLY A 71 -15.93 20.05 3.85
C GLY A 71 -16.57 20.33 5.20
N THR A 72 -15.84 20.13 6.30
CA THR A 72 -16.32 20.37 7.66
C THR A 72 -16.54 21.87 7.91
N SER A 73 -17.74 22.38 7.64
CA SER A 73 -18.20 23.66 8.15
C SER A 73 -18.67 23.49 9.60
N GLU A 74 -18.20 24.35 10.50
CA GLU A 74 -18.68 24.38 11.89
C GLU A 74 -20.08 25.01 12.00
N SER A 75 -20.59 25.62 10.92
CA SER A 75 -22.04 25.71 10.72
C SER A 75 -22.45 24.42 10.01
N ASP A 76 -22.98 23.45 10.72
CA ASP A 76 -23.74 22.37 10.08
C ASP A 76 -24.77 23.07 9.15
N PRO A 77 -24.73 22.95 7.80
CA PRO A 77 -26.00 22.72 7.15
C PRO A 77 -26.43 21.42 7.79
N THR A 78 -27.53 21.43 8.53
CA THR A 78 -28.11 20.22 9.11
C THR A 78 -28.60 19.37 7.93
N PHE A 79 -27.67 18.80 7.15
CA PHE A 79 -27.94 17.76 6.19
C PHE A 79 -28.68 16.73 7.00
N SER A 80 -29.89 16.43 6.55
CA SER A 80 -30.74 15.49 7.24
C SER A 80 -29.91 14.23 7.55
N PRO A 81 -30.17 13.56 8.67
CA PRO A 81 -29.48 12.31 9.01
C PRO A 81 -29.47 11.30 7.84
N THR A 82 -30.48 11.35 6.97
CA THR A 82 -30.59 10.57 5.73
C THR A 82 -29.56 10.94 4.68
N VAL A 83 -29.36 12.23 4.38
CA VAL A 83 -28.34 12.69 3.42
C VAL A 83 -26.94 12.36 3.91
N ARG A 84 -26.67 12.58 5.20
CA ARG A 84 -25.37 12.25 5.81
C ARG A 84 -25.09 10.74 5.77
N LYS A 85 -26.10 9.91 6.03
CA LYS A 85 -26.01 8.45 5.89
C LYS A 85 -25.74 8.04 4.44
N HIS A 86 -26.43 8.66 3.49
CA HIS A 86 -26.26 8.37 2.06
C HIS A 86 -24.84 8.73 1.60
N LEU A 87 -24.34 9.92 1.91
CA LEU A 87 -22.98 10.34 1.55
C LEU A 87 -21.90 9.42 2.14
N ARG A 88 -22.07 8.98 3.40
CA ARG A 88 -21.15 8.00 4.02
C ARG A 88 -21.19 6.66 3.31
N LYS A 89 -22.39 6.19 2.95
CA LYS A 89 -22.58 4.94 2.21
C LYS A 89 -21.94 5.03 0.83
N THR A 90 -22.25 6.07 0.06
CA THR A 90 -21.66 6.31 -1.27
C THR A 90 -20.14 6.41 -1.20
N ARG A 91 -19.59 7.15 -0.23
CA ARG A 91 -18.13 7.23 -0.04
C ARG A 91 -17.51 5.86 0.21
N LEU A 92 -18.14 5.04 1.07
CA LEU A 92 -17.65 3.70 1.36
C LEU A 92 -17.75 2.78 0.14
N GLU A 93 -18.84 2.87 -0.63
CA GLU A 93 -19.03 2.09 -1.86
C GLU A 93 -18.00 2.43 -2.92
N LEU A 94 -17.69 3.72 -3.11
CA LEU A 94 -16.64 4.16 -4.03
C LEU A 94 -15.27 3.65 -3.61
N LEU A 95 -14.89 3.85 -2.34
CA LEU A 95 -13.62 3.36 -1.82
C LEU A 95 -13.50 1.84 -1.93
N HIS A 96 -14.57 1.11 -1.58
CA HIS A 96 -14.60 -0.33 -1.68
C HIS A 96 -14.38 -0.78 -3.13
N LYS A 97 -15.08 -0.15 -4.09
CA LYS A 97 -14.91 -0.44 -5.50
C LYS A 97 -13.48 -0.16 -5.98
N GLU A 98 -12.90 0.99 -5.61
CA GLU A 98 -11.52 1.33 -5.95
C GLU A 98 -10.54 0.25 -5.48
N TYR A 99 -10.70 -0.24 -4.24
CA TYR A 99 -9.86 -1.31 -3.72
C TYR A 99 -10.09 -2.66 -4.39
N GLU A 100 -11.35 -3.04 -4.64
CA GLU A 100 -11.67 -4.30 -5.36
C GLU A 100 -11.08 -4.29 -6.77
N ASP A 101 -11.25 -3.19 -7.52
CA ASP A 101 -10.70 -3.02 -8.86
C ASP A 101 -9.16 -3.14 -8.85
N GLU A 102 -8.48 -2.57 -7.85
CA GLU A 102 -7.02 -2.67 -7.70
C GLU A 102 -6.56 -4.08 -7.30
N ILE A 103 -7.30 -4.77 -6.43
CA ILE A 103 -7.03 -6.17 -6.07
C ILE A 103 -7.13 -7.05 -7.32
N GLU A 104 -8.19 -6.91 -8.12
CA GLU A 104 -8.37 -7.67 -9.36
C GLU A 104 -7.23 -7.40 -10.35
N SER A 105 -6.84 -6.13 -10.52
CA SER A 105 -5.72 -5.75 -11.38
C SER A 105 -4.40 -6.38 -10.92
N LEU A 106 -4.10 -6.32 -9.63
CA LEU A 106 -2.88 -6.91 -9.07
C LEU A 106 -2.87 -8.43 -9.18
N GLN A 107 -4.01 -9.09 -8.95
CA GLN A 107 -4.13 -10.54 -9.12
C GLN A 107 -3.86 -10.96 -10.57
N LYS A 108 -4.41 -10.22 -11.53
CA LYS A 108 -4.16 -10.45 -12.95
C LYS A 108 -2.68 -10.27 -13.31
N GLU A 109 -2.04 -9.21 -12.83
CA GLU A 109 -0.62 -8.97 -13.06
C GLU A 109 0.26 -10.09 -12.48
N VAL A 110 -0.06 -10.56 -11.28
CA VAL A 110 0.64 -11.69 -10.65
C VAL A 110 0.51 -12.95 -11.49
N GLU A 111 -0.69 -13.25 -12.01
CA GLU A 111 -0.90 -14.42 -12.87
C GLU A 111 -0.11 -14.32 -14.18
N GLU A 112 -0.17 -13.16 -14.86
CA GLU A 112 0.62 -12.94 -16.06
C GLU A 112 2.14 -13.07 -15.81
N LEU A 113 2.63 -12.58 -14.66
CA LEU A 113 4.02 -12.71 -14.27
C LEU A 113 4.40 -14.17 -13.98
N ARG A 114 3.51 -14.95 -13.36
CA ARG A 114 3.71 -16.39 -13.14
C ARG A 114 3.76 -17.15 -14.45
N ASP A 115 2.87 -16.87 -15.39
CA ASP A 115 2.85 -17.50 -16.71
C ASP A 115 4.14 -17.20 -17.48
N ARG A 116 4.58 -15.93 -17.48
CA ARG A 116 5.86 -15.53 -18.09
C ARG A 116 7.03 -16.24 -17.42
N ASN A 117 7.03 -16.33 -16.09
CA ASN A 117 8.10 -17.00 -15.35
C ASN A 117 8.16 -18.49 -15.69
N LEU A 118 7.00 -19.17 -15.73
CA LEU A 118 6.91 -20.59 -16.10
C LEU A 118 7.38 -20.83 -17.54
N SER A 119 7.00 -19.95 -18.47
CA SER A 119 7.45 -20.01 -19.87
C SER A 119 8.97 -19.88 -19.96
N LEU A 120 9.55 -18.89 -19.28
CA LEU A 120 11.00 -18.69 -19.23
C LEU A 120 11.72 -19.86 -18.57
N GLN A 121 11.18 -20.42 -17.48
CA GLN A 121 11.72 -21.63 -16.84
C GLN A 121 11.69 -22.84 -17.78
N THR A 122 10.61 -23.01 -18.56
CA THR A 122 10.49 -24.10 -19.53
C THR A 122 11.51 -23.95 -20.66
N GLN A 123 11.71 -22.74 -21.18
CA GLN A 123 12.75 -22.44 -22.18
C GLN A 123 14.14 -22.71 -21.64
N LEU A 124 14.44 -22.27 -20.41
CA LEU A 124 15.71 -22.56 -19.73
C LEU A 124 15.92 -24.08 -19.59
N LYS A 125 14.89 -24.80 -19.15
CA LYS A 125 14.96 -26.26 -18.97
C LYS A 125 15.18 -27.00 -20.29
N SER A 126 14.56 -26.58 -21.40
CA SER A 126 14.79 -27.20 -22.71
C SER A 126 16.21 -26.93 -23.23
N LEU A 127 16.82 -25.80 -22.90
CA LEU A 127 18.22 -25.49 -23.24
C LEU A 127 19.22 -26.27 -22.39
N LEU A 128 18.82 -26.72 -21.20
CA LEU A 128 19.64 -27.52 -20.29
C LEU A 128 19.47 -29.04 -20.44
N ASP A 129 18.51 -29.51 -21.22
CA ASP A 129 18.29 -30.95 -21.43
C ASP A 129 19.37 -31.54 -22.37
N PRO A 130 20.24 -32.47 -21.94
CA PRO A 130 21.36 -32.98 -22.74
C PRO A 130 20.95 -33.94 -23.88
N THR A 131 19.65 -34.11 -24.13
CA THR A 131 19.14 -35.15 -25.04
C THR A 131 18.40 -34.53 -26.21
N VAL A 132 19.16 -33.88 -27.10
CA VAL A 132 18.79 -33.79 -28.51
C VAL A 132 19.73 -34.74 -29.26
N PRO A 133 19.27 -35.94 -29.66
CA PRO A 133 19.95 -36.68 -30.69
C PRO A 133 20.01 -35.77 -31.92
N ALA A 134 21.23 -35.58 -32.43
CA ALA A 134 21.50 -34.85 -33.65
C ALA A 134 20.41 -35.12 -34.70
N LEU A 135 19.67 -34.07 -35.05
CA LEU A 135 18.80 -34.07 -36.21
C LEU A 135 19.64 -34.40 -37.44
N CYS A 136 19.24 -35.47 -38.12
CA CYS A 136 19.82 -35.96 -39.36
C CYS A 136 20.07 -34.85 -40.38
N CYS A 137 21.31 -34.75 -40.86
CA CYS A 137 21.58 -34.24 -42.21
C CYS A 137 21.80 -35.46 -43.12
N PRO A 138 21.18 -35.53 -44.31
CA PRO A 138 21.49 -36.59 -45.26
C PRO A 138 22.74 -36.23 -46.08
N ASN A 139 23.66 -37.19 -46.19
CA ASN A 139 24.71 -37.34 -47.24
C ASN A 139 25.81 -36.24 -47.26
N GLU A 140 27.13 -36.48 -47.39
CA GLU A 140 27.92 -37.53 -48.04
C GLU A 140 29.33 -37.69 -47.43
N GLU A 141 29.83 -38.93 -47.50
CA GLU A 141 31.23 -39.35 -47.67
C GLU A 141 32.38 -38.93 -46.70
N THR A 142 33.04 -39.96 -46.17
CA THR A 142 34.51 -40.12 -46.06
C THR A 142 35.25 -39.80 -44.74
N SER A 143 35.74 -40.89 -44.12
CA SER A 143 36.99 -41.04 -43.33
C SER A 143 37.02 -40.84 -41.80
N GLN A 144 37.22 -41.97 -41.11
CA GLN A 144 38.18 -42.25 -40.02
C GLN A 144 38.34 -41.25 -38.85
N SER A 145 38.05 -41.69 -37.62
CA SER A 145 39.07 -41.88 -36.55
C SER A 145 38.41 -42.29 -35.22
N ALA A 146 39.15 -43.11 -34.48
CA ALA A 146 38.83 -43.61 -33.14
C ALA A 146 39.34 -42.65 -32.05
N ASP A 147 38.85 -42.91 -30.83
CA ASP A 147 39.41 -42.62 -29.50
C ASP A 147 38.75 -41.55 -28.60
N GLU A 148 38.72 -41.94 -27.32
CA GLU A 148 38.54 -41.20 -26.05
C GLU A 148 37.15 -41.17 -25.36
N ALA A 149 36.85 -42.32 -24.74
CA ALA A 149 36.69 -42.53 -23.29
C ALA A 149 35.73 -41.67 -22.42
N SER A 150 34.67 -42.36 -21.99
CA SER A 150 33.91 -42.34 -20.73
C SER A 150 34.49 -41.65 -19.48
N THR A 151 33.64 -40.99 -18.66
CA THR A 151 33.58 -41.19 -17.19
C THR A 151 32.25 -40.71 -16.57
N SER A 152 31.35 -41.64 -16.20
CA SER A 152 30.39 -41.47 -15.11
C SER A 152 30.53 -42.67 -14.17
N GLY A 153 31.43 -42.55 -13.20
CA GLY A 153 31.77 -43.63 -12.27
C GLY A 153 30.89 -43.67 -11.01
N PRO A 154 30.96 -44.75 -10.21
CA PRO A 154 30.13 -44.95 -9.01
C PRO A 154 30.58 -44.04 -7.87
N GLU A 155 29.64 -43.34 -7.21
CA GLU A 155 29.94 -42.45 -6.07
C GLU A 155 30.75 -43.18 -4.99
N THR A 156 31.89 -42.59 -4.62
CA THR A 156 32.87 -43.22 -3.72
C THR A 156 32.45 -43.07 -2.25
N PRO A 157 32.83 -43.99 -1.33
CA PRO A 157 32.54 -43.86 0.10
C PRO A 157 33.00 -42.52 0.73
N GLU A 158 34.05 -41.92 0.16
CA GLU A 158 34.57 -40.61 0.54
C GLU A 158 33.56 -39.47 0.26
N GLU A 159 32.83 -39.53 -0.85
CA GLU A 159 31.79 -38.55 -1.20
C GLU A 159 30.59 -38.64 -0.26
N TRP A 160 30.17 -39.86 0.10
CA TRP A 160 29.09 -40.07 1.08
C TRP A 160 29.46 -39.52 2.45
N SER A 161 30.71 -39.71 2.89
CA SER A 161 31.22 -39.14 4.13
C SER A 161 31.20 -37.60 4.11
N LYS A 162 31.61 -36.99 2.99
CA LYS A 162 31.55 -35.53 2.81
C LYS A 162 30.12 -35.00 2.82
N LYS A 163 29.19 -35.66 2.11
CA LYS A 163 27.77 -35.30 2.07
C LYS A 163 27.12 -35.41 3.46
N LEU A 164 27.43 -36.48 4.21
CA LEU A 164 26.93 -36.69 5.56
C LEU A 164 27.43 -35.61 6.53
N LYS A 165 28.72 -35.25 6.44
CA LYS A 165 29.30 -34.16 7.23
C LYS A 165 28.61 -32.83 6.94
N ALA A 166 28.42 -32.49 5.66
CA ALA A 166 27.73 -31.27 5.26
C ALA A 166 26.27 -31.25 5.77
N ALA A 167 25.56 -32.38 5.71
CA ALA A 167 24.20 -32.48 6.23
C ALA A 167 24.13 -32.28 7.76
N ASN A 168 25.09 -32.83 8.52
CA ASN A 168 25.20 -32.61 9.96
C ASN A 168 25.51 -31.13 10.28
N ASP A 169 26.46 -30.52 9.59
CA ASP A 169 26.80 -29.10 9.77
C ASP A 169 25.59 -28.18 9.48
N ILE A 170 24.76 -28.54 8.51
CA ILE A 170 23.51 -27.83 8.21
C ILE A 170 22.49 -28.03 9.33
N CYS A 171 22.32 -29.26 9.83
CA CYS A 171 21.39 -29.56 10.92
C CYS A 171 21.73 -28.76 12.18
N GLU A 172 23.00 -28.69 12.55
CA GLU A 172 23.48 -27.90 13.69
C GLU A 172 23.16 -26.41 13.52
N LYS A 173 23.43 -25.83 12.34
CA LYS A 173 23.06 -24.44 12.02
C LYS A 173 21.55 -24.19 12.07
N VAL A 174 20.74 -25.16 11.64
CA VAL A 174 19.28 -25.04 11.70
C VAL A 174 18.81 -25.02 13.14
N ILE A 175 19.37 -25.87 14.00
CA ILE A 175 19.06 -25.88 15.44
C ILE A 175 19.39 -24.52 16.08
N ASP A 176 20.57 -23.97 15.82
CA ASP A 176 20.98 -22.65 16.32
C ASP A 176 20.03 -21.53 15.86
N ASN A 177 19.62 -21.56 14.59
CA ASN A 177 18.70 -20.57 14.04
C ASN A 177 17.31 -20.70 14.66
N VAL A 178 16.83 -21.91 14.90
CA VAL A 178 15.55 -22.16 15.58
C VAL A 178 15.59 -21.62 17.01
N GLU A 179 16.69 -21.80 17.74
CA GLU A 179 16.84 -21.25 19.09
C GLU A 179 16.84 -19.72 19.10
N LYS A 180 17.57 -19.08 18.19
CA LYS A 180 17.57 -17.61 18.02
C LYS A 180 16.17 -17.08 17.67
N LEU A 181 15.45 -17.75 16.77
CA LEU A 181 14.07 -17.39 16.42
C LEU A 181 13.12 -17.53 17.60
N LYS A 182 13.30 -18.57 18.43
CA LYS A 182 12.49 -18.78 19.63
C LYS A 182 12.67 -17.65 20.64
N GLU A 183 13.91 -17.20 20.87
CA GLU A 183 14.17 -16.09 21.79
C GLU A 183 13.66 -14.75 21.23
N ALA A 184 13.83 -14.50 19.93
CA ALA A 184 13.26 -13.32 19.27
C ALA A 184 11.73 -13.29 19.37
N ASN A 185 11.06 -14.43 19.16
CA ASN A 185 9.61 -14.54 19.26
C ASN A 185 9.13 -14.33 20.71
N LYS A 186 9.86 -14.87 21.70
CA LYS A 186 9.60 -14.61 23.11
C LYS A 186 9.68 -13.11 23.42
N LYS A 187 10.70 -12.41 22.91
CA LYS A 187 10.84 -10.95 23.05
C LYS A 187 9.67 -10.19 22.42
N LEU A 188 9.32 -10.51 21.18
CA LEU A 188 8.19 -9.90 20.47
C LEU A 188 6.86 -10.14 21.20
N SER A 189 6.66 -11.33 21.76
CA SER A 189 5.47 -11.67 22.55
C SER A 189 5.35 -10.81 23.81
N MET A 190 6.46 -10.61 24.54
CA MET A 190 6.49 -9.72 25.71
C MET A 190 6.19 -8.26 25.33
N GLU A 191 6.77 -7.77 24.23
CA GLU A 191 6.54 -6.42 23.72
C GLU A 191 5.08 -6.22 23.28
N ASN A 192 4.52 -7.17 22.53
CA ASN A 192 3.13 -7.15 22.10
C ASN A 192 2.18 -7.13 23.31
N ASN A 193 2.46 -7.93 24.35
CA ASN A 193 1.66 -7.88 25.59
C ASN A 193 1.75 -6.51 26.28
N SER A 194 2.93 -5.88 26.30
CA SER A 194 3.11 -4.53 26.83
C SER A 194 2.29 -3.49 26.03
N LEU A 195 2.35 -3.56 24.70
CA LEU A 195 1.60 -2.67 23.82
C LEU A 195 0.09 -2.86 23.96
N LEU A 196 -0.40 -4.09 24.11
CA LEU A 196 -1.81 -4.37 24.34
C LEU A 196 -2.31 -3.76 25.66
N ARG A 197 -1.51 -3.86 26.74
CA ARG A 197 -1.84 -3.21 28.02
C ARG A 197 -1.91 -1.69 27.89
N GLU A 198 -0.96 -1.09 27.18
CA GLU A 198 -0.94 0.35 26.94
C GLU A 198 -2.11 0.79 26.05
N ASN A 199 -2.43 0.02 25.02
CA ASN A 199 -3.57 0.31 24.14
C ASN A 199 -4.89 0.29 24.93
N LEU A 200 -5.05 -0.68 25.83
CA LEU A 200 -6.20 -0.74 26.73
C LEU A 200 -6.27 0.48 27.66
N ARG A 201 -5.13 0.91 28.21
CA ARG A 201 -5.03 2.11 29.06
C ARG A 201 -5.44 3.36 28.29
N LEU A 202 -4.89 3.56 27.10
CA LEU A 202 -5.21 4.71 26.25
C LEU A 202 -6.68 4.70 25.81
N LYS A 203 -7.24 3.53 25.50
CA LYS A 203 -8.66 3.38 25.17
C LYS A 203 -9.55 3.81 26.35
N ALA A 204 -9.23 3.38 27.56
CA ALA A 204 -9.95 3.81 28.77
C ALA A 204 -9.82 5.33 29.01
N GLU A 205 -8.65 5.92 28.74
CA GLU A 205 -8.45 7.37 28.85
C GLU A 205 -9.28 8.15 27.82
N VAL A 206 -9.32 7.70 26.57
CA VAL A 206 -10.18 8.27 25.52
C VAL A 206 -11.66 8.15 25.90
N ASP A 207 -12.11 6.99 26.37
CA ASP A 207 -13.48 6.78 26.84
C ASP A 207 -13.83 7.68 28.03
N SER A 208 -12.87 7.97 28.92
CA SER A 208 -13.05 8.87 30.05
C SER A 208 -13.19 10.34 29.64
N ARG A 209 -12.50 10.76 28.57
CA ARG A 209 -12.55 12.11 28.00
C ARG A 209 -13.66 12.26 26.98
N SER A 210 -14.34 11.18 26.59
CA SER A 210 -15.40 11.23 25.59
C SER A 210 -16.62 11.99 26.10
N PRO A 211 -17.11 13.01 25.35
CA PRO A 211 -18.30 13.79 25.70
C PRO A 211 -19.57 12.95 25.91
N GLN A 212 -19.61 11.71 25.40
CA GLN A 212 -20.76 10.81 25.55
C GLN A 212 -21.09 10.45 27.01
N LYS A 213 -20.14 10.48 27.95
CA LYS A 213 -20.42 10.27 29.38
C LYS A 213 -21.34 11.34 29.96
N TYR A 214 -21.29 12.57 29.46
CA TYR A 214 -22.12 13.68 29.93
C TYR A 214 -23.49 13.76 29.25
N VAL A 215 -23.68 13.10 28.10
CA VAL A 215 -24.96 13.05 27.38
C VAL A 215 -25.99 12.17 28.11
N ASN A 216 -25.55 11.17 28.86
CA ASN A 216 -26.44 10.29 29.62
C ASN A 216 -26.84 10.85 31.00
N ILE A 217 -26.11 11.84 31.53
CA ILE A 217 -26.44 12.48 32.83
C ILE A 217 -27.54 13.54 32.66
N LEU A 218 -27.74 14.09 31.46
CA LEU A 218 -28.78 15.09 31.16
C LEU A 218 -30.15 14.48 30.80
N LYS A 219 -30.32 13.16 30.96
CA LYS A 219 -31.57 12.42 30.67
C LYS A 219 -32.12 11.63 31.86
N SER A 220 -31.62 11.88 33.07
CA SER A 220 -32.18 11.39 34.34
C SER A 220 -32.50 12.57 35.23
#